data_AF-A0A2P6S5Y8-F1
#
_entry.id   AF-A0A2P6S5Y8-F1
#
_cell.length_a   1.000
_cell.length_b   1.000
_cell.length_c   1.000
_cell.angle_alpha   90.00
_cell.angle_beta   90.00
_cell.angle_gamma   90.00
#
_symmetry.space_group_name_H-M   'P 1'
#
loop_
_entity.id
_entity.type
_entity.pdbx_description
1 polymer ?
#
loop_
_entity_poly.entity_id
_entity_poly.type
_entity_poly.pdbx_seq_one_letter_code
_entity_poly.pdbx_strand_id
1 'polypeptide(L)'
;MEPPTGFLATLWNFICFLPYFIGLLLLGTVKGIFFCPLICLIIGVGNTAIILGLWPVHIVWTYYCILSAKQFGPVLKIVVCITILPLQLILWPVVGIVGSVLGGAAYGLLSPVFETFQAVGEGKTNQLYHCFYDGTVSTVKGSFTVVRDFKDVCYHTYFSVMDDLKSQGPPKYYEIRLLYLPGAVLAGVLGFMVDMPLISFIAIYKSPYMLFKGWHRLFHDLIGREGPFLETICVPFAGLAILVWPLAVVGAVLASMVASIFHGAYAGVVVYQESSLWMGLRFIIASLAIYDEYSNDILDMPEGSCFPRLTYRKKAESLPTTSRAPSFSKHRSLKNAPSFNNAMIELKPLEVMDSLFRECKRYGEILFSEGTITRQDLEDAKSSKGSRVISTGLPACCLLQTLLRSAKANSAGILLIDNCTEITSSNRPKDTIFDWFLNPLLIIKDQIKAEKLTESEEYYLGKLVLLSGDPVRLKNSNIGSPPDSERKQAELDALARRLQGITKSISRYPTYRRRFEELVKALSDELGQNNDGSIKPTSGPNTIARSKSAFARLFTQKSFSFTSKTSNHGGDPESQEVERDVTIA
;
A
#
# COMPACT_ATOMS: atom_id res chain seq x y z
N MET A 1 -26.99 23.66 -4.13
CA MET A 1 -27.25 24.94 -4.82
C MET A 1 -26.99 24.73 -6.28
N GLU A 2 -27.97 25.03 -7.14
CA GLU A 2 -27.74 25.00 -8.59
C GLU A 2 -26.61 25.99 -8.95
N PRO A 3 -25.71 25.62 -9.87
CA PRO A 3 -24.63 26.49 -10.26
C PRO A 3 -25.18 27.77 -10.91
N PRO A 4 -24.61 28.95 -10.60
CA PRO A 4 -25.02 30.19 -11.23
C PRO A 4 -24.87 30.07 -12.76
N THR A 5 -25.94 30.31 -13.50
CA THR A 5 -25.92 30.34 -14.97
C THR A 5 -25.56 31.75 -15.45
N GLY A 6 -24.28 31.93 -15.80
CA GLY A 6 -23.77 33.17 -16.42
C GLY A 6 -22.42 33.62 -15.86
N PHE A 7 -21.52 34.09 -16.73
CA PHE A 7 -20.14 34.49 -16.38
C PHE A 7 -20.07 35.51 -15.22
N LEU A 8 -20.97 36.49 -15.21
CA LEU A 8 -21.04 37.52 -14.16
C LEU A 8 -21.49 36.97 -12.80
N ALA A 9 -22.45 36.04 -12.79
CA ALA A 9 -22.93 35.42 -11.56
C ALA A 9 -21.89 34.45 -10.96
N THR A 10 -21.13 33.75 -11.83
CA THR A 10 -19.98 32.94 -11.42
C THR A 10 -18.84 33.79 -10.87
N LEU A 11 -18.53 34.92 -11.53
CA LEU A 11 -17.50 35.86 -11.08
C LEU A 11 -17.85 36.49 -9.73
N TRP A 12 -19.12 36.88 -9.55
CA TRP A 12 -19.59 37.45 -8.28
C TRP A 12 -19.54 36.44 -7.13
N ASN A 13 -19.95 35.19 -7.36
CA ASN A 13 -19.84 34.13 -6.36
C ASN A 13 -18.37 33.80 -6.04
N PHE A 14 -17.46 33.86 -7.01
CA PHE A 14 -16.03 33.71 -6.78
C PHE A 14 -15.46 34.84 -5.89
N ILE A 15 -15.84 36.09 -6.18
CA ILE A 15 -15.44 37.25 -5.36
C ILE A 15 -15.99 37.13 -3.93
N CYS A 16 -17.21 36.65 -3.75
CA CYS A 16 -17.80 36.42 -2.43
C CYS A 16 -17.15 35.25 -1.67
N PHE A 17 -16.68 34.23 -2.38
CA PHE A 17 -15.99 33.06 -1.81
C PHE A 17 -14.54 33.36 -1.42
N LEU A 18 -13.87 34.29 -2.11
CA LEU A 18 -12.46 34.61 -1.90
C LEU A 18 -12.12 35.03 -0.45
N PRO A 19 -12.87 35.93 0.22
CA PRO A 19 -12.65 36.25 1.64
C PRO A 19 -12.79 35.05 2.57
N TYR A 20 -13.75 34.15 2.27
CA TYR A 20 -13.95 32.93 3.04
C TYR A 20 -12.78 31.97 2.90
N PHE A 21 -12.31 31.73 1.67
CA PHE A 21 -11.11 30.94 1.39
C PHE A 21 -9.87 31.52 2.06
N ILE A 22 -9.64 32.83 1.94
CA ILE A 22 -8.52 33.53 2.58
C ILE A 22 -8.62 33.41 4.11
N GLY A 23 -9.82 33.53 4.68
CA GLY A 23 -10.07 33.34 6.11
C GLY A 23 -9.67 31.94 6.59
N LEU A 24 -10.07 30.89 5.87
CA LEU A 24 -9.69 29.50 6.18
C LEU A 24 -8.20 29.26 6.02
N LEU A 25 -7.59 29.81 4.97
CA LEU A 25 -6.15 29.70 4.74
C LEU A 25 -5.35 30.39 5.84
N LEU A 26 -5.73 31.61 6.22
CA LEU A 26 -5.10 32.33 7.33
C LEU A 26 -5.26 31.56 8.63
N LEU A 27 -6.48 31.08 8.94
CA LEU A 27 -6.73 30.29 10.14
C LEU A 27 -5.88 29.02 10.18
N GLY A 28 -5.85 28.25 9.08
CA GLY A 28 -5.03 27.05 8.95
C GLY A 28 -3.52 27.35 9.07
N THR A 29 -3.06 28.42 8.42
CA THR A 29 -1.64 28.82 8.44
C THR A 29 -1.22 29.30 9.82
N VAL A 30 -2.05 30.10 10.50
CA VAL A 30 -1.78 30.55 11.87
C VAL A 30 -1.64 29.36 12.82
N LYS A 31 -2.57 28.39 12.76
CA LYS A 31 -2.42 27.15 13.53
C LYS A 31 -1.16 26.39 13.16
N GLY A 32 -0.88 26.25 11.86
CA GLY A 32 0.34 25.61 11.37
C GLY A 32 1.58 26.24 12.00
N ILE A 33 1.68 27.58 11.99
CA ILE A 33 2.81 28.31 12.59
C ILE A 33 2.89 28.07 14.10
N PHE A 34 1.77 28.10 14.82
CA PHE A 34 1.76 27.89 16.28
C PHE A 34 2.11 26.46 16.69
N PHE A 35 1.57 25.46 16.00
CA PHE A 35 1.76 24.05 16.36
C PHE A 35 2.98 23.40 15.70
N CYS A 36 3.51 23.94 14.61
CA CYS A 36 4.67 23.41 13.90
C CYS A 36 5.88 23.18 14.81
N PRO A 37 6.33 24.13 15.67
CA PRO A 37 7.47 23.89 16.56
C PRO A 37 7.26 22.69 17.49
N LEU A 38 6.05 22.55 18.06
CA LEU A 38 5.70 21.44 18.93
C LEU A 38 5.69 20.11 18.17
N ILE A 39 5.09 20.08 16.98
CA ILE A 39 5.00 18.87 16.15
C ILE A 39 6.37 18.44 15.65
N CYS A 40 7.20 19.38 15.20
CA CYS A 40 8.60 19.17 14.85
C CYS A 40 9.38 18.58 16.01
N LEU A 41 9.14 19.06 17.23
CA LEU A 41 9.80 18.54 18.43
C LEU A 41 9.34 17.10 18.72
N ILE A 42 8.04 16.81 18.69
CA ILE A 42 7.51 15.46 18.93
C ILE A 42 8.09 14.46 17.91
N ILE A 43 7.98 14.77 16.61
CA ILE A 43 8.45 13.87 15.54
C ILE A 43 9.97 13.80 15.51
N GLY A 44 10.64 14.95 15.56
CA GLY A 44 12.10 15.04 15.50
C GLY A 44 12.77 14.32 16.67
N VAL A 45 12.38 14.63 17.91
CA VAL A 45 12.95 13.99 19.10
C VAL A 45 12.54 12.53 19.18
N GLY A 46 11.25 12.22 18.94
CA GLY A 46 10.74 10.85 18.98
C GLY A 46 11.45 9.92 18.01
N ASN A 47 11.54 10.30 16.72
CA ASN A 47 12.23 9.50 15.71
C ASN A 47 13.73 9.45 15.95
N THR A 48 14.37 10.54 16.38
CA THR A 48 15.80 10.55 16.71
C THR A 48 16.12 9.59 17.85
N ALA A 49 15.30 9.57 18.90
CA ALA A 49 15.46 8.63 20.01
C ALA A 49 15.32 7.17 19.54
N ILE A 50 14.34 6.88 18.65
CA ILE A 50 14.17 5.54 18.05
C ILE A 50 15.38 5.16 17.21
N ILE A 51 15.84 6.06 16.33
CA ILE A 51 17.00 5.83 15.46
C ILE A 51 18.23 5.52 16.31
N LEU A 52 18.60 6.41 17.24
CA LEU A 52 19.80 6.24 18.05
C LEU A 52 19.72 5.02 18.97
N GLY A 53 18.53 4.75 19.55
CA GLY A 53 18.32 3.60 20.43
C GLY A 53 18.41 2.25 19.72
N LEU A 54 17.87 2.14 18.50
CA LEU A 54 17.89 0.90 17.73
C LEU A 54 19.11 0.75 16.82
N TRP A 55 19.86 1.83 16.57
CA TRP A 55 20.99 1.83 15.65
C TRP A 55 22.06 0.76 15.97
N PRO A 56 22.52 0.57 17.21
CA PRO A 56 23.47 -0.50 17.53
C PRO A 56 22.90 -1.90 17.23
N VAL A 57 21.62 -2.10 17.53
CA VAL A 57 20.93 -3.38 17.29
C VAL A 57 20.80 -3.63 15.79
N HIS A 58 20.41 -2.61 15.02
CA HIS A 58 20.33 -2.66 13.56
C HIS A 58 21.68 -2.97 12.93
N ILE A 59 22.77 -2.38 13.40
CA ILE A 59 24.13 -2.70 12.95
C ILE A 59 24.41 -4.19 13.15
N VAL A 60 24.33 -4.67 14.39
CA VAL A 60 24.66 -6.07 14.73
C VAL A 60 23.77 -7.05 13.94
N TRP A 61 22.47 -6.77 13.88
CA TRP A 61 21.51 -7.62 13.17
C TRP A 61 21.76 -7.64 11.65
N THR A 62 22.09 -6.49 11.05
CA THR A 62 22.41 -6.40 9.62
C THR A 62 23.60 -7.28 9.26
N TYR A 63 24.70 -7.12 10.00
CA TYR A 63 25.91 -7.90 9.80
C TYR A 63 25.62 -9.39 9.98
N TYR A 64 24.92 -9.75 11.05
CA TYR A 64 24.54 -11.14 11.32
C TYR A 64 23.70 -11.74 10.18
N CYS A 65 22.67 -11.04 9.70
CA CYS A 65 21.81 -11.55 8.63
C CYS A 65 22.54 -11.69 7.30
N ILE A 66 23.41 -10.76 6.93
CA ILE A 66 24.16 -10.82 5.66
C ILE A 66 25.20 -11.93 5.70
N LEU A 67 25.93 -12.08 6.80
CA LEU A 67 26.89 -13.17 6.98
C LEU A 67 26.19 -14.54 7.01
N SER A 68 24.99 -14.60 7.62
CA SER A 68 24.17 -15.82 7.68
C SER A 68 23.38 -16.11 6.40
N ALA A 69 23.24 -15.15 5.50
CA ALA A 69 22.43 -15.30 4.30
C ALA A 69 23.02 -16.38 3.39
N LYS A 70 22.16 -17.31 2.97
CA LYS A 70 22.54 -18.37 2.02
C LYS A 70 22.59 -17.90 0.56
N GLN A 71 21.99 -16.73 0.29
CA GLN A 71 21.96 -16.15 -1.06
C GLN A 71 23.29 -15.60 -1.52
N PHE A 72 24.17 -15.19 -0.61
CA PHE A 72 25.38 -14.47 -0.94
C PHE A 72 26.60 -15.38 -0.89
N GLY A 73 27.42 -15.29 -1.93
CA GLY A 73 28.72 -15.94 -1.98
C GLY A 73 29.75 -15.28 -1.05
N PRO A 74 30.86 -15.97 -0.73
CA PRO A 74 31.86 -15.47 0.22
C PRO A 74 32.45 -14.11 -0.16
N VAL A 75 32.75 -13.89 -1.44
CA VAL A 75 33.37 -12.63 -1.89
C VAL A 75 32.36 -11.49 -1.82
N LEU A 76 31.13 -11.71 -2.28
CA LEU A 76 30.04 -10.75 -2.14
C LEU A 76 29.80 -10.36 -0.67
N LYS A 77 29.81 -11.32 0.26
CA LYS A 77 29.67 -11.03 1.70
C LYS A 77 30.77 -10.11 2.21
N ILE A 78 32.03 -10.39 1.87
CA ILE A 78 33.18 -9.59 2.29
C ILE A 78 33.05 -8.16 1.74
N VAL A 79 32.78 -8.01 0.45
CA VAL A 79 32.62 -6.70 -0.19
C VAL A 79 31.48 -5.92 0.46
N VAL A 80 30.29 -6.51 0.58
CA VAL A 80 29.13 -5.85 1.21
C VAL A 80 29.43 -5.44 2.65
N CYS A 81 30.02 -6.33 3.45
CA CYS A 81 30.30 -6.07 4.86
C CYS A 81 31.36 -5.00 5.11
N ILE A 82 32.38 -4.92 4.25
CA ILE A 82 33.51 -4.00 4.44
C ILE A 82 33.26 -2.64 3.78
N THR A 83 32.62 -2.59 2.60
CA THR A 83 32.52 -1.35 1.84
C THR A 83 31.12 -0.73 1.86
N ILE A 84 30.09 -1.52 1.61
CA ILE A 84 28.73 -1.00 1.41
C ILE A 84 28.02 -0.76 2.75
N LEU A 85 28.07 -1.73 3.66
CA LEU A 85 27.34 -1.67 4.93
C LEU A 85 27.79 -0.54 5.85
N PRO A 86 29.11 -0.28 6.07
CA PRO A 86 29.51 0.81 6.95
C PRO A 86 28.99 2.16 6.45
N LEU A 87 29.11 2.40 5.14
CA LEU A 87 28.61 3.63 4.52
C LEU A 87 27.10 3.77 4.72
N GLN A 88 26.33 2.72 4.42
CA GLN A 88 24.88 2.75 4.55
C GLN A 88 24.43 2.93 6.01
N LEU A 89 25.08 2.24 6.95
CA LEU A 89 24.73 2.28 8.38
C LEU A 89 25.10 3.60 9.04
N ILE A 90 26.10 4.33 8.54
CA ILE A 90 26.45 5.69 8.99
C ILE A 90 25.54 6.73 8.35
N LEU A 91 25.25 6.59 7.05
CA LEU A 91 24.40 7.53 6.32
C LEU A 91 22.93 7.46 6.78
N TRP A 92 22.44 6.26 7.09
CA TRP A 92 21.04 6.02 7.46
C TRP A 92 20.55 6.88 8.65
N PRO A 93 21.24 6.96 9.81
CA PRO A 93 20.85 7.84 10.90
C PRO A 93 20.79 9.31 10.51
N VAL A 94 21.77 9.79 9.74
CA VAL A 94 21.82 11.20 9.30
C VAL A 94 20.60 11.52 8.44
N VAL A 95 20.33 10.70 7.43
CA VAL A 95 19.17 10.84 6.55
C VAL A 95 17.87 10.71 7.33
N GLY A 96 17.78 9.76 8.26
CA GLY A 96 16.59 9.55 9.09
C GLY A 96 16.28 10.73 10.01
N ILE A 97 17.29 11.33 10.64
CA ILE A 97 17.13 12.50 11.53
C ILE A 97 16.76 13.73 10.72
N VAL A 98 17.51 14.04 9.65
CA VAL A 98 17.22 15.19 8.77
C VAL A 98 15.82 15.05 8.15
N GLY A 99 15.49 13.85 7.66
CA GLY A 99 14.17 13.53 7.11
C GLY A 99 13.06 13.66 8.16
N SER A 100 13.30 13.32 9.42
CA SER A 100 12.32 13.48 10.50
C SER A 100 12.07 14.94 10.86
N VAL A 101 13.11 15.79 10.85
CA VAL A 101 12.97 17.22 11.10
C VAL A 101 12.22 17.90 9.94
N LEU A 102 12.65 17.64 8.70
CA LEU A 102 12.00 18.20 7.51
C LEU A 102 10.56 17.69 7.36
N GLY A 103 10.34 16.39 7.56
CA GLY A 103 9.02 15.77 7.54
C GLY A 103 8.12 16.27 8.66
N GLY A 104 8.68 16.48 9.86
CA GLY A 104 7.97 17.09 10.99
C GLY A 104 7.53 18.52 10.69
N ALA A 105 8.39 19.32 10.05
CA ALA A 105 8.07 20.70 9.66
C ALA A 105 6.99 20.74 8.57
N ALA A 106 7.13 19.91 7.54
CA ALA A 106 6.12 19.79 6.49
C ALA A 106 4.76 19.33 7.06
N TYR A 107 4.77 18.29 7.91
CA TYR A 107 3.55 17.78 8.54
C TYR A 107 2.92 18.82 9.48
N GLY A 108 3.73 19.47 10.30
CA GLY A 108 3.27 20.47 11.27
C GLY A 108 2.69 21.74 10.64
N LEU A 109 3.18 22.14 9.46
CA LEU A 109 2.64 23.28 8.72
C LEU A 109 1.43 22.90 7.85
N LEU A 110 1.50 21.78 7.13
CA LEU A 110 0.50 21.44 6.12
C LEU A 110 -0.71 20.71 6.70
N SER A 111 -0.54 19.83 7.70
CA SER A 111 -1.67 19.06 8.26
C SER A 111 -2.75 19.97 8.87
N PRO A 112 -2.43 21.00 9.69
CA PRO A 112 -3.44 21.92 10.21
C PRO A 112 -4.20 22.68 9.12
N VAL A 113 -3.52 23.01 8.01
CA VAL A 113 -4.14 23.65 6.85
C VAL A 113 -5.13 22.69 6.21
N PHE A 114 -4.71 21.49 5.82
CA PHE A 114 -5.60 20.50 5.18
C PHE A 114 -6.81 20.15 6.05
N GLU A 115 -6.63 19.95 7.35
CA GLU A 115 -7.72 19.62 8.29
C GLU A 115 -8.73 20.78 8.43
N THR A 116 -8.25 22.03 8.41
CA THR A 116 -9.14 23.22 8.44
C THR A 116 -10.02 23.27 7.20
N PHE A 117 -9.47 22.93 6.03
CA PHE A 117 -10.22 22.85 4.77
C PHE A 117 -11.18 21.65 4.74
N GLN A 118 -10.80 20.52 5.32
CA GLN A 118 -11.64 19.32 5.40
C GLN A 118 -12.84 19.49 6.35
N ALA A 119 -12.66 20.17 7.49
CA ALA A 119 -13.73 20.45 8.44
C ALA A 119 -14.90 21.22 7.81
N VAL A 120 -14.61 22.06 6.81
CA VAL A 120 -15.61 22.81 6.04
C VAL A 120 -16.23 21.95 4.94
N GLY A 121 -15.42 21.15 4.24
CA GLY A 121 -15.89 20.32 3.13
C GLY A 121 -16.86 19.21 3.55
N GLU A 122 -16.73 18.67 4.76
CA GLU A 122 -17.56 17.56 5.26
C GLU A 122 -18.95 17.97 5.77
N GLY A 123 -19.28 19.26 5.81
CA GLY A 123 -20.63 19.72 6.20
C GLY A 123 -21.02 19.38 7.65
N LYS A 124 -20.06 19.34 8.59
CA LYS A 124 -20.30 19.00 9.99
C LYS A 124 -21.24 19.99 10.69
N THR A 125 -22.02 19.52 11.65
CA THR A 125 -23.08 20.28 12.36
C THR A 125 -22.60 21.51 13.13
N ASN A 126 -21.30 21.58 13.49
CA ASN A 126 -20.66 22.74 14.13
C ASN A 126 -19.39 23.18 13.39
N GLN A 127 -19.55 23.72 12.18
CA GLN A 127 -18.43 24.07 11.29
C GLN A 127 -17.38 24.97 11.95
N LEU A 128 -17.78 25.98 12.74
CA LEU A 128 -16.83 26.88 13.40
C LEU A 128 -16.02 26.18 14.49
N TYR A 129 -16.65 25.42 15.38
CA TYR A 129 -15.93 24.66 16.41
C TYR A 129 -14.96 23.65 15.78
N HIS A 130 -15.43 22.88 14.79
CA HIS A 130 -14.58 21.94 14.07
C HIS A 130 -13.48 22.64 13.28
N CYS A 131 -13.75 23.84 12.73
CA CYS A 131 -12.70 24.64 12.13
C CYS A 131 -11.63 25.05 13.14
N PHE A 132 -11.87 25.21 14.44
CA PHE A 132 -10.79 25.52 15.41
C PHE A 132 -10.18 24.27 16.05
N TYR A 133 -11.00 23.26 16.30
CA TYR A 133 -10.62 22.03 17.00
C TYR A 133 -9.95 21.01 16.06
N ASP A 134 -10.51 20.78 14.87
CA ASP A 134 -9.91 19.93 13.84
C ASP A 134 -8.69 20.69 13.26
N GLY A 135 -7.55 19.99 13.15
CA GLY A 135 -6.25 20.55 12.76
C GLY A 135 -5.38 21.06 13.92
N THR A 136 -5.82 20.94 15.18
CA THR A 136 -4.97 21.21 16.36
C THR A 136 -4.72 19.92 17.15
N VAL A 137 -5.72 19.44 17.87
CA VAL A 137 -5.65 18.19 18.64
C VAL A 137 -5.47 16.98 17.73
N SER A 138 -6.14 16.96 16.56
CA SER A 138 -5.98 15.88 15.58
C SER A 138 -4.55 15.80 15.05
N THR A 139 -3.92 16.94 14.74
CA THR A 139 -2.52 16.98 14.26
C THR A 139 -1.53 16.56 15.35
N VAL A 140 -1.73 16.97 16.61
CA VAL A 140 -0.87 16.52 17.71
C VAL A 140 -0.99 14.99 17.89
N LYS A 141 -2.22 14.44 17.93
CA LYS A 141 -2.42 12.97 17.98
C LYS A 141 -1.83 12.26 16.76
N GLY A 142 -1.94 12.87 15.59
CA GLY A 142 -1.33 12.41 14.35
C GLY A 142 0.19 12.33 14.46
N SER A 143 0.85 13.31 15.07
CA SER A 143 2.31 13.31 15.28
C SER A 143 2.79 12.13 16.12
N PHE A 144 2.07 11.78 17.21
CA PHE A 144 2.37 10.57 17.99
C PHE A 144 2.14 9.29 17.18
N THR A 145 1.13 9.30 16.30
CA THR A 145 0.89 8.18 15.38
C THR A 145 2.02 8.02 14.38
N VAL A 146 2.57 9.12 13.84
CA VAL A 146 3.75 9.09 12.95
C VAL A 146 4.96 8.50 13.67
N VAL A 147 5.24 8.92 14.91
CA VAL A 147 6.37 8.38 15.70
C VAL A 147 6.17 6.89 16.00
N ARG A 148 4.95 6.47 16.36
CA ARG A 148 4.62 5.06 16.55
C ARG A 148 4.79 4.25 15.26
N ASP A 149 4.29 4.75 14.13
CA ASP A 149 4.40 4.07 12.84
C ASP A 149 5.87 3.92 12.43
N PHE A 150 6.70 4.95 12.68
CA PHE A 150 8.14 4.89 12.47
C PHE A 150 8.83 3.87 13.39
N LYS A 151 8.44 3.82 14.67
CA LYS A 151 8.90 2.79 15.62
C LYS A 151 8.56 1.40 15.10
N ASP A 152 7.33 1.17 14.65
CA ASP A 152 6.89 -0.15 14.16
C ASP A 152 7.70 -0.58 12.93
N VAL A 153 8.00 0.36 12.03
CA VAL A 153 8.89 0.09 10.89
C VAL A 153 10.29 -0.32 11.37
N CYS A 154 10.89 0.44 12.29
CA CYS A 154 12.25 0.16 12.77
C CYS A 154 12.34 -1.10 13.63
N TYR A 155 11.32 -1.41 14.42
CA TYR A 155 11.34 -2.50 15.40
C TYR A 155 10.81 -3.83 14.84
N HIS A 156 9.95 -3.78 13.82
CA HIS A 156 9.32 -4.99 13.29
C HIS A 156 9.54 -5.19 11.80
N THR A 157 9.22 -4.19 10.99
CA THR A 157 9.33 -4.33 9.52
C THR A 157 10.78 -4.56 9.11
N TYR A 158 11.70 -3.81 9.70
CA TYR A 158 13.12 -3.95 9.49
C TYR A 158 13.61 -5.38 9.77
N PHE A 159 13.35 -5.90 10.98
CA PHE A 159 13.78 -7.25 11.36
C PHE A 159 13.12 -8.32 10.49
N SER A 160 11.83 -8.17 10.17
CA SER A 160 11.10 -9.06 9.26
C SER A 160 11.70 -9.12 7.84
N VAL A 161 12.22 -8.00 7.33
CA VAL A 161 12.91 -7.95 6.04
C VAL A 161 14.29 -8.62 6.15
N MET A 162 15.03 -8.34 7.22
CA MET A 162 16.35 -8.93 7.45
C MET A 162 16.29 -10.46 7.67
N ASP A 163 15.23 -10.96 8.30
CA ASP A 163 14.96 -12.40 8.45
C ASP A 163 14.66 -13.09 7.13
N ASP A 164 14.00 -12.39 6.20
CA ASP A 164 13.74 -12.92 4.86
C ASP A 164 15.00 -13.03 4.03
N LEU A 165 15.88 -12.02 4.13
CA LEU A 165 17.19 -12.06 3.51
C LEU A 165 18.02 -13.26 4.00
N LYS A 166 17.90 -13.59 5.29
CA LYS A 166 18.58 -14.75 5.90
C LYS A 166 18.00 -16.09 5.41
N SER A 167 16.67 -16.18 5.30
CA SER A 167 15.95 -17.45 5.11
C SER A 167 15.68 -17.86 3.67
N GLN A 168 15.53 -16.90 2.75
CA GLN A 168 15.37 -17.19 1.34
C GLN A 168 16.74 -17.59 0.76
N GLY A 169 16.86 -18.73 0.11
CA GLY A 169 18.11 -19.18 -0.51
C GLY A 169 17.81 -19.76 -1.90
N PRO A 170 18.24 -19.14 -3.00
CA PRO A 170 18.19 -19.78 -4.32
C PRO A 170 19.06 -21.06 -4.32
N PRO A 171 18.85 -21.99 -5.27
CA PRO A 171 19.73 -23.14 -5.44
C PRO A 171 21.17 -22.75 -5.77
N LYS A 172 21.41 -21.51 -6.24
CA LYS A 172 22.73 -20.96 -6.57
C LYS A 172 22.91 -19.59 -5.94
N TYR A 173 24.01 -19.40 -5.21
CA TYR A 173 24.35 -18.12 -4.58
C TYR A 173 24.76 -17.06 -5.62
N TYR A 174 24.51 -15.80 -5.28
CA TYR A 174 24.97 -14.63 -6.00
C TYR A 174 26.44 -14.34 -5.64
N GLU A 175 27.29 -14.18 -6.64
CA GLU A 175 28.72 -13.86 -6.46
C GLU A 175 29.11 -12.64 -7.29
N ILE A 176 30.06 -11.84 -6.78
CA ILE A 176 30.57 -10.67 -7.49
C ILE A 176 31.87 -11.00 -8.24
N ARG A 177 31.98 -10.50 -9.47
CA ARG A 177 33.20 -10.50 -10.29
C ARG A 177 34.07 -9.30 -9.92
N LEU A 178 35.06 -9.52 -9.05
CA LEU A 178 35.96 -8.48 -8.55
C LEU A 178 36.67 -7.68 -9.65
N LEU A 179 37.00 -8.32 -10.78
CA LEU A 179 37.73 -7.69 -11.89
C LEU A 179 37.04 -6.43 -12.44
N TYR A 180 35.71 -6.40 -12.46
CA TYR A 180 34.94 -5.28 -13.02
C TYR A 180 34.57 -4.23 -11.96
N LEU A 181 34.88 -4.47 -10.69
CA LEU A 181 34.52 -3.58 -9.59
C LEU A 181 35.25 -2.22 -9.67
N PRO A 182 36.56 -2.13 -9.92
CA PRO A 182 37.24 -0.84 -10.05
C PRO A 182 36.67 0.01 -11.18
N GLY A 183 36.38 -0.62 -12.32
CA GLY A 183 35.77 0.06 -13.46
C GLY A 183 34.34 0.53 -13.16
N ALA A 184 33.56 -0.28 -12.44
CA ALA A 184 32.22 0.10 -12.01
C ALA A 184 32.25 1.29 -11.05
N VAL A 185 33.17 1.30 -10.08
CA VAL A 185 33.34 2.44 -9.15
C VAL A 185 33.73 3.70 -9.90
N LEU A 186 34.73 3.62 -10.79
CA LEU A 186 35.17 4.76 -11.59
C LEU A 186 34.03 5.34 -12.44
N ALA A 187 33.28 4.50 -13.15
CA ALA A 187 32.16 4.94 -13.96
C ALA A 187 31.00 5.49 -13.11
N GLY A 188 30.74 4.91 -11.93
CA GLY A 188 29.72 5.43 -11.01
C GLY A 188 30.07 6.81 -10.46
N VAL A 189 31.32 7.04 -10.07
CA VAL A 189 31.80 8.36 -9.61
C VAL A 189 31.72 9.38 -10.75
N LEU A 190 32.20 9.01 -11.94
CA LEU A 190 32.13 9.91 -13.10
C LEU A 190 30.68 10.22 -13.49
N GLY A 191 29.80 9.22 -13.47
CA GLY A 191 28.38 9.39 -13.76
C GLY A 191 27.71 10.31 -12.75
N PHE A 192 27.98 10.13 -11.46
CA PHE A 192 27.52 11.06 -10.42
C PHE A 192 28.02 12.50 -10.67
N MET A 193 29.31 12.67 -10.98
CA MET A 193 29.90 14.00 -11.22
C MET A 193 29.31 14.72 -12.43
N VAL A 194 28.83 14.00 -13.44
CA VAL A 194 28.21 14.57 -14.64
C VAL A 194 26.71 14.77 -14.44
N ASP A 195 25.99 13.72 -14.03
CA ASP A 195 24.53 13.75 -13.96
C ASP A 195 24.05 14.73 -12.89
N MET A 196 24.74 14.83 -11.75
CA MET A 196 24.31 15.73 -10.66
C MET A 196 24.18 17.19 -11.12
N PRO A 197 25.22 17.84 -11.66
CA PRO A 197 25.09 19.21 -12.14
C PRO A 197 24.17 19.35 -13.36
N LEU A 198 24.25 18.43 -14.34
CA LEU A 198 23.49 18.58 -15.59
C LEU A 198 22.00 18.35 -15.40
N ILE A 199 21.60 17.29 -14.70
CA ILE A 199 20.18 17.02 -14.39
C ILE A 199 19.61 18.14 -13.51
N SER A 200 20.38 18.64 -12.54
CA SER A 200 19.98 19.78 -11.73
C SER A 200 19.73 21.03 -12.58
N PHE A 201 20.62 21.31 -13.54
CA PHE A 201 20.45 22.44 -14.46
C PHE A 201 19.21 22.28 -15.35
N ILE A 202 18.99 21.08 -15.91
CA ILE A 202 17.79 20.79 -16.73
C ILE A 202 16.53 20.94 -15.87
N ALA A 203 16.53 20.45 -14.63
CA ALA A 203 15.39 20.56 -13.72
C ALA A 203 15.05 22.03 -13.41
N ILE A 204 16.06 22.86 -13.11
CA ILE A 204 15.90 24.29 -12.87
C ILE A 204 15.42 25.01 -14.14
N TYR A 205 15.96 24.66 -15.30
CA TYR A 205 15.55 25.26 -16.57
C TYR A 205 14.09 24.92 -16.93
N LYS A 206 13.64 23.70 -16.62
CA LYS A 206 12.26 23.25 -16.88
C LYS A 206 11.27 23.64 -15.78
N SER A 207 11.73 24.07 -14.61
CA SER A 207 10.85 24.41 -13.49
C SER A 207 9.87 25.55 -13.78
N PRO A 208 10.19 26.62 -14.55
CA PRO A 208 9.21 27.63 -14.92
C PRO A 208 8.10 27.06 -15.81
N TYR A 209 8.42 26.17 -16.74
CA TYR A 209 7.43 25.50 -17.59
C TYR A 209 6.48 24.65 -16.75
N MET A 210 7.01 23.88 -15.79
CA MET A 210 6.21 23.10 -14.84
C MET A 210 5.29 24.00 -14.00
N LEU A 211 5.79 25.15 -13.55
CA LEU A 211 5.02 26.12 -12.79
C LEU A 211 3.84 26.67 -13.60
N PHE A 212 4.11 27.27 -14.76
CA PHE A 212 3.08 27.90 -15.58
C PHE A 212 2.08 26.89 -16.16
N LYS A 213 2.55 25.74 -16.63
CA LYS A 213 1.68 24.71 -17.19
C LYS A 213 0.79 24.08 -16.12
N GLY A 214 1.38 23.76 -14.95
CA GLY A 214 0.62 23.22 -13.84
C GLY A 214 -0.42 24.20 -13.31
N TRP A 215 -0.07 25.49 -13.19
CA TRP A 215 -1.06 26.52 -12.88
C TRP A 215 -2.14 26.61 -13.95
N HIS A 216 -1.78 26.67 -15.23
CA HIS A 216 -2.76 26.74 -16.32
C HIS A 216 -3.76 25.58 -16.25
N ARG A 217 -3.26 24.36 -16.02
CA ARG A 217 -4.10 23.17 -15.84
C ARG A 217 -4.99 23.26 -14.60
N LEU A 218 -4.44 23.63 -13.44
CA LEU A 218 -5.22 23.77 -12.21
C LEU A 218 -6.28 24.87 -12.30
N PHE A 219 -5.99 25.98 -12.98
CA PHE A 219 -6.97 27.03 -13.26
C PHE A 219 -8.05 26.54 -14.24
N HIS A 220 -7.67 25.78 -15.27
CA HIS A 220 -8.61 25.19 -16.22
C HIS A 220 -9.53 24.17 -15.53
N ASP A 221 -8.99 23.31 -14.66
CA ASP A 221 -9.76 22.33 -13.88
C ASP A 221 -10.72 23.02 -12.90
N LEU A 222 -10.31 24.16 -12.32
CA LEU A 222 -11.17 24.99 -11.45
C LEU A 222 -12.33 25.66 -12.22
N ILE A 223 -12.08 26.15 -13.44
CA ILE A 223 -13.06 26.90 -14.25
C ILE A 223 -14.00 25.96 -15.01
N GLY A 224 -13.47 24.87 -15.57
CA GLY A 224 -14.19 23.95 -16.43
C GLY A 224 -15.13 22.99 -15.69
N ARG A 225 -15.02 22.85 -14.36
CA ARG A 225 -15.71 21.79 -13.58
C ARG A 225 -15.50 20.38 -14.15
N GLU A 226 -14.41 20.15 -14.88
CA GLU A 226 -14.02 18.84 -15.39
C GLU A 226 -12.88 18.27 -14.53
N GLY A 227 -12.90 16.96 -14.25
CA GLY A 227 -11.89 16.29 -13.43
C GLY A 227 -12.31 16.07 -11.96
N PRO A 228 -11.37 15.89 -10.99
CA PRO A 228 -11.64 15.50 -9.60
C PRO A 228 -12.41 16.55 -8.76
N PHE A 229 -12.82 17.67 -9.37
CA PHE A 229 -13.43 18.82 -8.72
C PHE A 229 -14.91 19.03 -9.13
N LEU A 230 -15.60 17.95 -9.50
CA LEU A 230 -17.02 17.94 -9.87
C LEU A 230 -17.97 18.45 -8.78
N GLU A 231 -17.60 18.32 -7.50
CA GLU A 231 -18.43 18.71 -6.36
C GLU A 231 -18.05 20.08 -5.80
N THR A 232 -19.06 20.88 -5.42
CA THR A 232 -18.87 22.21 -4.78
C THR A 232 -18.03 22.18 -3.50
N ILE A 233 -17.91 21.01 -2.88
CA ILE A 233 -17.08 20.72 -1.70
C ILE A 233 -15.58 20.81 -2.03
N CYS A 234 -15.19 20.61 -3.28
CA CYS A 234 -13.78 20.52 -3.68
C CYS A 234 -13.15 21.87 -4.11
N VAL A 235 -13.94 22.94 -4.23
CA VAL A 235 -13.47 24.29 -4.62
C VAL A 235 -12.39 24.84 -3.66
N PRO A 236 -12.54 24.74 -2.32
CA PRO A 236 -11.48 25.11 -1.39
C PRO A 236 -10.19 24.30 -1.58
N PHE A 237 -10.30 23.00 -1.88
CA PHE A 237 -9.13 22.14 -2.11
C PHE A 237 -8.39 22.48 -3.41
N ALA A 238 -9.14 22.81 -4.48
CA ALA A 238 -8.56 23.28 -5.73
C ALA A 238 -7.80 24.61 -5.55
N GLY A 239 -8.37 25.56 -4.80
CA GLY A 239 -7.68 26.80 -4.45
C GLY A 239 -6.40 26.59 -3.65
N LEU A 240 -6.41 25.65 -2.70
CA LEU A 240 -5.22 25.27 -1.94
C LEU A 240 -4.16 24.62 -2.83
N ALA A 241 -4.56 23.75 -3.76
CA ALA A 241 -3.65 23.11 -4.71
C ALA A 241 -2.93 24.12 -5.61
N ILE A 242 -3.64 25.14 -6.11
CA ILE A 242 -3.05 26.24 -6.90
C ILE A 242 -1.98 26.99 -6.09
N LEU A 243 -2.25 27.26 -4.81
CA LEU A 243 -1.35 27.98 -3.91
C LEU A 243 -0.12 27.16 -3.52
N VAL A 244 -0.28 25.85 -3.31
CA VAL A 244 0.80 24.94 -2.92
C VAL A 244 1.63 24.48 -4.13
N TRP A 245 1.13 24.65 -5.36
CA TRP A 245 1.82 24.23 -6.58
C TRP A 245 3.28 24.72 -6.71
N PRO A 246 3.64 25.98 -6.41
CA PRO A 246 5.04 26.42 -6.44
C PRO A 246 5.95 25.62 -5.50
N LEU A 247 5.45 25.26 -4.31
CA LEU A 247 6.18 24.42 -3.37
C LEU A 247 6.38 23.00 -3.93
N ALA A 248 5.37 22.46 -4.62
CA ALA A 248 5.50 21.18 -5.32
C ALA A 248 6.56 21.22 -6.43
N VAL A 249 6.66 22.32 -7.18
CA VAL A 249 7.70 22.52 -8.20
C VAL A 249 9.09 22.57 -7.57
N VAL A 250 9.26 23.31 -6.46
CA VAL A 250 10.54 23.34 -5.71
C VAL A 250 10.89 21.93 -5.21
N GLY A 251 9.91 21.21 -4.65
CA GLY A 251 10.07 19.83 -4.21
C GLY A 251 10.50 18.90 -5.35
N ALA A 252 9.91 19.04 -6.54
CA ALA A 252 10.27 18.26 -7.73
C ALA A 252 11.71 18.54 -8.18
N VAL A 253 12.15 19.80 -8.19
CA VAL A 253 13.54 20.16 -8.52
C VAL A 253 14.50 19.53 -7.51
N LEU A 254 14.26 19.69 -6.21
CA LEU A 254 15.10 19.10 -5.17
C LEU A 254 15.13 17.57 -5.26
N ALA A 255 13.99 16.93 -5.54
CA ALA A 255 13.91 15.49 -5.74
C ALA A 255 14.72 15.05 -6.95
N SER A 256 14.66 15.78 -8.07
CA SER A 256 15.50 15.51 -9.25
C SER A 256 16.98 15.68 -8.96
N MET A 257 17.38 16.71 -8.19
CA MET A 257 18.76 16.91 -7.76
C MET A 257 19.25 15.70 -6.93
N VAL A 258 18.46 15.21 -5.98
CA VAL A 258 18.84 14.03 -5.19
C VAL A 258 18.84 12.76 -6.04
N ALA A 259 17.84 12.57 -6.90
CA ALA A 259 17.70 11.39 -7.76
C ALA A 259 18.85 11.28 -8.79
N SER A 260 19.35 12.42 -9.28
CA SER A 260 20.47 12.48 -10.22
C SER A 260 21.73 11.78 -9.71
N ILE A 261 21.95 11.78 -8.39
CA ILE A 261 23.10 11.11 -7.75
C ILE A 261 23.05 9.62 -8.01
N PHE A 262 21.90 9.01 -7.74
CA PHE A 262 21.68 7.58 -7.94
C PHE A 262 21.60 7.22 -9.41
N HIS A 263 21.01 8.11 -10.22
CA HIS A 263 20.90 7.92 -11.67
C HIS A 263 22.29 7.88 -12.34
N GLY A 264 23.17 8.83 -12.01
CA GLY A 264 24.55 8.84 -12.49
C GLY A 264 25.38 7.67 -11.96
N ALA A 265 25.25 7.36 -10.67
CA ALA A 265 25.95 6.22 -10.06
C ALA A 265 25.56 4.87 -10.71
N TYR A 266 24.37 4.76 -11.32
CA TYR A 266 23.93 3.58 -12.04
C TYR A 266 24.82 3.24 -13.25
N ALA A 267 25.62 4.18 -13.76
CA ALA A 267 26.66 3.90 -14.75
C ALA A 267 27.59 2.77 -14.31
N GLY A 268 27.93 2.70 -13.02
CA GLY A 268 28.73 1.61 -12.46
C GLY A 268 28.05 0.25 -12.56
N VAL A 269 26.73 0.20 -12.37
CA VAL A 269 25.93 -1.02 -12.55
C VAL A 269 25.96 -1.46 -14.01
N VAL A 270 25.86 -0.52 -14.96
CA VAL A 270 25.94 -0.83 -16.40
C VAL A 270 27.31 -1.39 -16.77
N VAL A 271 28.40 -0.82 -16.27
CA VAL A 271 29.75 -1.37 -16.47
C VAL A 271 29.82 -2.82 -15.97
N TYR A 272 29.27 -3.06 -14.79
CA TYR A 272 29.32 -4.38 -14.16
C TYR A 272 28.45 -5.42 -14.92
N GLN A 273 27.28 -5.03 -15.42
CA GLN A 273 26.40 -5.88 -16.22
C GLN A 273 27.02 -6.19 -17.59
N GLU A 274 27.42 -5.16 -18.33
CA GLU A 274 27.94 -5.28 -19.70
C GLU A 274 29.42 -5.70 -19.74
N SER A 275 30.07 -5.78 -18.57
CA SER A 275 31.49 -6.11 -18.42
C SER A 275 32.39 -5.18 -19.26
N SER A 276 31.97 -3.91 -19.41
CA SER A 276 32.61 -2.93 -20.29
C SER A 276 32.47 -1.50 -19.77
N LEU A 277 33.62 -0.86 -19.53
CA LEU A 277 33.70 0.55 -19.14
C LEU A 277 33.07 1.48 -20.18
N TRP A 278 33.29 1.18 -21.46
CA TRP A 278 32.75 1.98 -22.56
C TRP A 278 31.22 2.03 -22.57
N MET A 279 30.56 0.94 -22.17
CA MET A 279 29.11 0.91 -22.05
C MET A 279 28.61 1.77 -20.87
N GLY A 280 29.35 1.81 -19.77
CA GLY A 280 29.08 2.75 -18.67
C GLY A 280 29.20 4.20 -19.09
N LEU A 281 30.25 4.57 -19.83
CA LEU A 281 30.43 5.93 -20.36
C LEU A 281 29.29 6.32 -21.33
N ARG A 282 28.88 5.39 -22.19
CA ARG A 282 27.70 5.60 -23.05
C ARG A 282 26.43 5.79 -22.26
N PHE A 283 26.29 5.09 -21.12
CA PHE A 283 25.14 5.25 -20.24
C PHE A 283 25.10 6.64 -19.60
N ILE A 284 26.22 7.23 -19.18
CA ILE A 284 26.25 8.60 -18.63
C ILE A 284 25.69 9.62 -19.63
N ILE A 285 25.96 9.44 -20.92
CA ILE A 285 25.39 10.33 -21.95
C ILE A 285 23.91 10.00 -22.20
N ALA A 286 23.57 8.71 -22.24
CA ALA A 286 22.20 8.28 -22.44
C ALA A 286 21.26 8.59 -21.25
N SER A 287 21.80 8.71 -20.04
CA SER A 287 21.03 8.99 -18.81
C SER A 287 20.44 10.40 -18.86
N LEU A 288 21.19 11.37 -19.39
CA LEU A 288 20.71 12.72 -19.68
C LEU A 288 19.55 12.71 -20.67
N ALA A 289 19.65 11.93 -21.74
CA ALA A 289 18.58 11.78 -22.72
C ALA A 289 17.32 11.15 -22.10
N ILE A 290 17.50 10.14 -21.24
CA ILE A 290 16.39 9.47 -20.53
C ILE A 290 15.69 10.44 -19.57
N TYR A 291 16.44 11.21 -18.79
CA TYR A 291 15.87 12.20 -17.88
C TYR A 291 15.15 13.32 -18.62
N ASP A 292 15.75 13.82 -19.70
CA ASP A 292 15.19 14.89 -20.53
C ASP A 292 13.90 14.44 -21.24
N GLU A 293 13.87 13.23 -21.81
CA GLU A 293 12.68 12.58 -22.40
C GLU A 293 11.58 12.41 -21.34
N TYR A 294 11.91 11.84 -20.18
CA TYR A 294 10.95 11.65 -19.09
C TYR A 294 10.35 12.97 -18.58
N SER A 295 11.19 14.00 -18.42
CA SER A 295 10.71 15.31 -18.00
C SER A 295 9.94 16.04 -19.11
N ASN A 296 10.22 15.77 -20.38
CA ASN A 296 9.38 16.25 -21.49
C ASN A 296 7.99 15.61 -21.44
N ASP A 297 7.91 14.30 -21.20
CA ASP A 297 6.65 13.58 -21.08
C ASP A 297 5.80 14.08 -19.91
N ILE A 298 6.40 14.25 -18.72
CA ILE A 298 5.69 14.82 -17.54
C ILE A 298 5.12 16.20 -17.84
N LEU A 299 5.85 16.99 -18.62
CA LEU A 299 5.50 18.37 -18.92
C LEU A 299 4.71 18.50 -20.23
N ASP A 300 4.22 17.39 -20.80
CA ASP A 300 3.73 17.21 -22.18
C ASP A 300 4.37 18.21 -23.17
N MET A 301 5.70 18.20 -23.23
CA MET A 301 6.52 18.89 -24.21
C MET A 301 6.73 17.99 -25.45
N PRO A 302 7.28 18.51 -26.57
CA PRO A 302 7.53 17.69 -27.76
C PRO A 302 8.31 16.41 -27.46
N GLU A 303 7.88 15.30 -28.06
CA GLU A 303 8.49 13.99 -27.86
C GLU A 303 9.98 13.98 -28.25
N GLY A 304 10.79 13.32 -27.42
CA GLY A 304 12.23 13.16 -27.64
C GLY A 304 13.10 13.94 -26.67
N SER A 305 14.41 13.92 -26.91
CA SER A 305 15.41 14.63 -26.11
C SER A 305 16.37 15.40 -27.01
N CYS A 306 16.89 16.52 -26.51
CA CYS A 306 17.98 17.25 -27.14
C CYS A 306 19.35 16.55 -27.00
N PHE A 307 19.45 15.50 -26.18
CA PHE A 307 20.67 14.74 -25.95
C PHE A 307 20.72 13.45 -26.77
N PRO A 308 21.92 12.99 -27.18
CA PRO A 308 22.06 11.78 -27.97
C PRO A 308 21.75 10.52 -27.12
N ARG A 309 20.80 9.71 -27.59
CA ARG A 309 20.44 8.42 -26.96
C ARG A 309 21.40 7.31 -27.40
N LEU A 310 22.55 7.23 -26.74
CA LEU A 310 23.56 6.21 -27.05
C LEU A 310 23.13 4.80 -26.62
N THR A 311 23.40 3.82 -27.48
CA THR A 311 23.19 2.39 -27.15
C THR A 311 24.26 1.91 -26.18
N TYR A 312 23.86 1.74 -24.92
CA TYR A 312 24.74 1.30 -23.81
C TYR A 312 24.55 -0.17 -23.41
N ARG A 313 23.57 -0.88 -24.00
CA ARG A 313 23.33 -2.31 -23.74
C ARG A 313 23.58 -3.08 -25.03
N LYS A 314 24.41 -4.12 -25.01
CA LYS A 314 24.47 -5.07 -26.14
C LYS A 314 23.09 -5.71 -26.27
N LYS A 315 22.50 -5.73 -27.46
CA LYS A 315 21.16 -6.32 -27.72
C LYS A 315 21.06 -7.66 -26.97
N ALA A 316 20.31 -7.68 -25.88
CA ALA A 316 19.93 -8.92 -25.24
C ALA A 316 18.78 -9.48 -26.06
N GLU A 317 18.99 -10.65 -26.64
CA GLU A 317 17.91 -11.55 -27.00
C GLU A 317 16.93 -11.62 -25.82
N SER A 318 15.65 -11.59 -26.17
CA SER A 318 14.51 -11.66 -25.29
C SER A 318 14.63 -12.81 -24.27
N LEU A 319 15.12 -12.50 -23.06
CA LEU A 319 14.75 -13.24 -21.86
C LEU A 319 13.60 -12.48 -21.19
N PRO A 320 12.45 -13.13 -20.92
CA PRO A 320 11.36 -12.52 -20.19
C PRO A 320 11.75 -12.43 -18.71
N THR A 321 12.45 -11.35 -18.33
CA THR A 321 12.68 -11.04 -16.92
C THR A 321 11.43 -10.36 -16.36
N THR A 322 10.67 -11.13 -15.58
CA THR A 322 9.56 -10.70 -14.73
C THR A 322 10.07 -9.72 -13.67
N SER A 323 10.19 -8.45 -14.04
CA SER A 323 10.21 -7.26 -13.16
C SER A 323 10.80 -6.08 -13.93
N ARG A 324 9.98 -5.49 -14.81
CA ARG A 324 10.14 -4.08 -15.14
C ARG A 324 8.85 -3.38 -14.75
N ALA A 325 9.02 -2.35 -13.91
CA ALA A 325 8.06 -1.25 -13.80
C ALA A 325 7.62 -0.86 -15.22
N PRO A 326 6.33 -0.55 -15.43
CA PRO A 326 5.85 -0.21 -16.75
C PRO A 326 6.62 1.01 -17.24
N SER A 327 7.45 0.83 -18.27
CA SER A 327 7.78 1.91 -19.17
C SER A 327 6.44 2.34 -19.77
N PHE A 328 5.91 3.46 -19.29
CA PHE A 328 4.81 4.18 -19.90
C PHE A 328 5.28 4.70 -21.25
N SER A 329 5.35 3.81 -22.24
CA SER A 329 5.64 4.16 -23.63
C SER A 329 4.96 3.13 -24.53
N LYS A 330 3.63 3.20 -24.54
CA LYS A 330 2.80 2.89 -25.71
C LYS A 330 1.42 3.49 -25.48
N HIS A 331 1.27 4.75 -25.88
CA HIS A 331 -0.02 5.28 -26.28
C HIS A 331 -0.54 4.40 -27.43
N ARG A 332 -1.23 3.31 -27.08
CA ARG A 332 -2.04 2.57 -28.03
C ARG A 332 -3.25 3.47 -28.25
N SER A 333 -3.25 4.15 -29.40
CA SER A 333 -4.40 4.79 -30.05
C SER A 333 -5.74 4.30 -29.49
N LEU A 334 -6.27 5.01 -28.50
CA LEU A 334 -7.63 4.84 -28.00
C LEU A 334 -8.54 5.71 -28.87
N LYS A 335 -8.59 5.41 -30.18
CA LYS A 335 -9.70 5.84 -31.02
C LYS A 335 -10.72 4.72 -30.97
N ASN A 336 -11.86 5.04 -30.36
CA ASN A 336 -13.10 4.26 -30.26
C ASN A 336 -13.18 3.30 -29.05
N ALA A 337 -13.53 3.87 -27.88
CA ALA A 337 -14.27 3.15 -26.85
C ALA A 337 -15.63 3.86 -26.66
N PRO A 338 -16.76 3.15 -26.69
CA PRO A 338 -18.07 3.76 -26.46
C PRO A 338 -18.17 4.24 -25.01
N SER A 339 -18.75 5.43 -24.81
CA SER A 339 -18.96 6.02 -23.49
C SER A 339 -19.93 5.18 -22.67
N PHE A 340 -19.42 4.48 -21.65
CA PHE A 340 -20.26 3.90 -20.61
C PHE A 340 -20.30 4.86 -19.41
N ASN A 341 -21.46 5.52 -19.27
CA ASN A 341 -21.84 6.33 -18.11
C ASN A 341 -22.17 5.42 -16.91
N ASN A 342 -21.17 4.85 -16.26
CA ASN A 342 -21.33 4.40 -14.89
C ASN A 342 -20.55 5.36 -14.00
N ALA A 343 -21.27 6.06 -13.11
CA ALA A 343 -20.69 6.87 -12.05
C ALA A 343 -19.66 6.02 -11.31
N MET A 344 -18.39 6.35 -11.52
CA MET A 344 -17.26 5.58 -11.05
C MET A 344 -17.09 5.90 -9.57
N ILE A 345 -17.51 4.98 -8.69
CA ILE A 345 -17.32 5.15 -7.25
C ILE A 345 -15.82 5.00 -6.97
N GLU A 346 -15.16 6.11 -6.66
CA GLU A 346 -13.78 6.09 -6.16
C GLU A 346 -13.77 5.53 -4.73
N LEU A 347 -13.27 4.31 -4.57
CA LEU A 347 -13.23 3.63 -3.28
C LEU A 347 -12.12 4.22 -2.39
N LYS A 348 -12.45 4.57 -1.14
CA LYS A 348 -11.45 5.07 -0.19
C LYS A 348 -10.55 3.91 0.27
N PRO A 349 -9.21 4.04 0.22
CA PRO A 349 -8.25 3.02 0.64
C PRO A 349 -8.55 2.40 2.02
N LEU A 350 -8.91 3.26 2.98
CA LEU A 350 -9.19 2.87 4.35
C LEU A 350 -10.48 2.05 4.48
N GLU A 351 -11.52 2.38 3.72
CA GLU A 351 -12.80 1.65 3.74
C GLU A 351 -12.63 0.22 3.20
N VAL A 352 -11.82 0.07 2.14
CA VAL A 352 -11.48 -1.25 1.58
C VAL A 352 -10.72 -2.08 2.61
N MET A 353 -9.71 -1.50 3.26
CA MET A 353 -8.97 -2.21 4.32
C MET A 353 -9.88 -2.57 5.49
N ASP A 354 -10.77 -1.68 5.92
CA ASP A 354 -11.69 -1.93 7.04
C ASP A 354 -12.66 -3.07 6.73
N SER A 355 -13.11 -3.16 5.48
CA SER A 355 -13.88 -4.30 5.00
C SER A 355 -13.09 -5.62 5.12
N LEU A 356 -11.82 -5.62 4.69
CA LEU A 356 -10.94 -6.79 4.79
C LEU A 356 -10.64 -7.18 6.24
N PHE A 357 -10.43 -6.22 7.15
CA PHE A 357 -10.19 -6.51 8.57
C PHE A 357 -11.44 -7.05 9.26
N ARG A 358 -12.64 -6.53 8.94
CA ARG A 358 -13.90 -7.12 9.43
C ARG A 358 -14.07 -8.57 8.96
N GLU A 359 -13.70 -8.85 7.71
CA GLU A 359 -13.69 -10.20 7.16
C GLU A 359 -12.69 -11.10 7.91
N CYS A 360 -11.47 -10.60 8.17
CA CYS A 360 -10.47 -11.30 8.98
C CYS A 360 -10.97 -11.65 10.39
N LYS A 361 -11.68 -10.73 11.04
CA LYS A 361 -12.25 -10.96 12.37
C LYS A 361 -13.26 -12.12 12.34
N ARG A 362 -14.26 -12.03 11.44
CA ARG A 362 -15.29 -13.07 11.26
C ARG A 362 -14.67 -14.45 10.98
N TYR A 363 -13.68 -14.52 10.12
CA TYR A 363 -13.00 -15.79 9.83
C TYR A 363 -12.15 -16.29 11.00
N GLY A 364 -11.52 -15.39 11.75
CA GLY A 364 -10.78 -15.72 12.97
C GLY A 364 -11.67 -16.39 14.02
N GLU A 365 -12.88 -15.85 14.25
CA GLU A 365 -13.87 -16.44 15.17
C GLU A 365 -14.27 -17.86 14.74
N ILE A 366 -14.54 -18.06 13.45
CA ILE A 366 -14.94 -19.38 12.93
C ILE A 366 -13.79 -20.38 13.07
N LEU A 367 -12.57 -20.00 12.66
CA LEU A 367 -11.39 -20.85 12.78
C LEU A 367 -11.03 -21.20 14.23
N PHE A 368 -11.30 -20.28 15.17
CA PHE A 368 -11.15 -20.54 16.60
C PHE A 368 -12.19 -21.54 17.12
N SER A 369 -13.46 -21.37 16.72
CA SER A 369 -14.54 -22.27 17.14
C SER A 369 -14.32 -23.74 16.73
N GLU A 370 -13.55 -23.96 15.65
CA GLU A 370 -13.17 -25.29 15.19
C GLU A 370 -11.91 -25.86 15.83
N GLY A 371 -11.21 -25.07 16.64
CA GLY A 371 -9.89 -25.43 17.16
C GLY A 371 -8.76 -25.41 16.12
N THR A 372 -9.00 -24.90 14.90
CA THR A 372 -7.96 -24.71 13.88
C THR A 372 -7.06 -23.53 14.24
N ILE A 373 -7.58 -22.51 14.91
CA ILE A 373 -6.79 -21.50 15.62
C ILE A 373 -6.93 -21.78 17.12
N THR A 374 -5.81 -21.85 17.84
CA THR A 374 -5.79 -22.10 19.28
C THR A 374 -5.65 -20.82 20.08
N ARG A 375 -5.97 -20.86 21.38
CA ARG A 375 -5.73 -19.72 22.28
C ARG A 375 -4.24 -19.39 22.38
N GLN A 376 -3.37 -20.39 22.32
CA GLN A 376 -1.93 -20.19 22.28
C GLN A 376 -1.51 -19.38 21.04
N ASP A 377 -2.11 -19.63 19.88
CA ASP A 377 -1.82 -18.84 18.67
C ASP A 377 -2.16 -17.35 18.85
N LEU A 378 -3.22 -17.06 19.59
CA LEU A 378 -3.67 -15.69 19.86
C LEU A 378 -2.80 -14.99 20.90
N GLU A 379 -2.39 -15.69 21.95
CA GLU A 379 -1.42 -15.17 22.92
C GLU A 379 -0.04 -14.96 22.29
N ASP A 380 0.41 -15.91 21.46
CA ASP A 380 1.65 -15.79 20.70
C ASP A 380 1.59 -14.61 19.72
N ALA A 381 0.41 -14.34 19.11
CA ALA A 381 0.20 -13.19 18.24
C ALA A 381 0.27 -11.84 18.98
N LYS A 382 -0.12 -11.79 20.26
CA LYS A 382 0.06 -10.59 21.11
C LYS A 382 1.51 -10.44 21.60
N SER A 383 2.21 -11.56 21.75
CA SER A 383 3.59 -11.57 22.23
C SER A 383 4.57 -11.05 21.17
N SER A 384 5.77 -10.66 21.60
CA SER A 384 6.87 -10.31 20.68
C SER A 384 7.33 -11.47 19.80
N LYS A 385 6.97 -12.71 20.15
CA LYS A 385 7.28 -13.94 19.40
C LYS A 385 6.48 -14.01 18.10
N GLY A 386 5.28 -13.43 18.11
CA GLY A 386 4.32 -13.45 17.00
C GLY A 386 3.78 -14.85 16.69
N SER A 387 2.60 -14.92 16.07
CA SER A 387 2.11 -16.15 15.44
C SER A 387 1.95 -15.89 13.95
N ARG A 388 2.74 -16.57 13.11
CA ARG A 388 2.63 -16.44 11.64
C ARG A 388 1.28 -16.94 11.13
N VAL A 389 0.67 -17.92 11.82
CA VAL A 389 -0.67 -18.40 11.50
C VAL A 389 -1.70 -17.29 11.66
N ILE A 390 -1.57 -16.46 12.70
CA ILE A 390 -2.47 -15.31 12.93
C ILE A 390 -2.07 -14.12 12.07
N SER A 391 -0.81 -13.68 12.12
CA SER A 391 -0.36 -12.42 11.51
C SER A 391 -0.30 -12.45 9.99
N THR A 392 -0.06 -13.60 9.37
CA THR A 392 -0.03 -13.74 7.90
C THR A 392 -0.98 -14.81 7.40
N GLY A 393 -1.16 -15.93 8.11
CA GLY A 393 -2.06 -17.02 7.73
C GLY A 393 -3.52 -16.62 7.66
N LEU A 394 -4.07 -16.03 8.72
CA LEU A 394 -5.48 -15.65 8.79
C LEU A 394 -5.83 -14.63 7.69
N PRO A 395 -5.12 -13.50 7.54
CA PRO A 395 -5.42 -12.56 6.46
C PRO A 395 -5.21 -13.15 5.06
N ALA A 396 -4.23 -14.04 4.86
CA ALA A 396 -4.03 -14.72 3.58
C ALA A 396 -5.22 -15.65 3.26
N CYS A 397 -5.75 -16.35 4.27
CA CYS A 397 -6.93 -17.18 4.12
C CYS A 397 -8.17 -16.35 3.76
N CYS A 398 -8.34 -15.17 4.36
CA CYS A 398 -9.44 -14.26 4.03
C CYS A 398 -9.33 -13.75 2.59
N LEU A 399 -8.14 -13.33 2.16
CA LEU A 399 -7.89 -12.96 0.77
C LEU A 399 -8.19 -14.12 -0.19
N LEU A 400 -7.80 -15.35 0.15
CA LEU A 400 -8.12 -16.53 -0.66
C LEU A 400 -9.64 -16.67 -0.86
N GLN A 401 -10.42 -16.50 0.20
CA GLN A 401 -11.88 -16.60 0.13
C GLN A 401 -12.50 -15.49 -0.71
N THR A 402 -11.99 -14.26 -0.61
CA THR A 402 -12.38 -13.16 -1.50
C THR A 402 -12.09 -13.52 -2.97
N LEU A 403 -10.93 -14.11 -3.26
CA LEU A 403 -10.56 -14.51 -4.62
C LEU A 403 -11.39 -15.69 -5.15
N LEU A 404 -11.66 -16.69 -4.32
CA LEU A 404 -12.54 -17.82 -4.67
C LEU A 404 -13.96 -17.35 -4.96
N ARG A 405 -14.52 -16.45 -4.12
CA ARG A 405 -15.81 -15.82 -4.35
C ARG A 405 -15.85 -15.07 -5.67
N SER A 406 -14.82 -14.27 -5.95
CA SER A 406 -14.68 -13.51 -7.20
C SER A 406 -14.58 -14.43 -8.43
N ALA A 407 -13.80 -15.51 -8.32
CA ALA A 407 -13.66 -16.51 -9.39
C ALA A 407 -14.98 -17.24 -9.68
N LYS A 408 -15.71 -17.65 -8.63
CA LYS A 408 -17.03 -18.30 -8.75
C LYS A 408 -18.10 -17.36 -9.32
N ALA A 409 -18.06 -16.08 -8.95
CA ALA A 409 -18.96 -15.05 -9.48
C ALA A 409 -18.62 -14.61 -10.91
N ASN A 410 -17.53 -15.11 -11.50
CA ASN A 410 -17.04 -14.69 -12.82
C ASN A 410 -16.84 -13.17 -12.93
N SER A 411 -16.46 -12.52 -11.82
CA SER A 411 -16.31 -11.07 -11.74
C SER A 411 -15.05 -10.61 -12.51
N ALA A 412 -15.07 -9.40 -13.09
CA ALA A 412 -13.93 -8.82 -13.81
C ALA A 412 -12.79 -8.43 -12.86
N GLY A 413 -13.11 -7.92 -11.67
CA GLY A 413 -12.24 -7.52 -10.57
C GLY A 413 -12.33 -8.44 -9.35
N ILE A 414 -12.03 -7.91 -8.16
CA ILE A 414 -12.12 -8.58 -6.86
C ILE A 414 -13.42 -8.15 -6.18
N LEU A 415 -14.31 -9.10 -5.92
CA LEU A 415 -15.62 -8.85 -5.30
C LEU A 415 -15.50 -8.77 -3.77
N LEU A 416 -15.87 -7.63 -3.19
CA LEU A 416 -15.95 -7.44 -1.75
C LEU A 416 -17.14 -8.19 -1.13
N ILE A 417 -17.21 -8.18 0.20
CA ILE A 417 -18.16 -8.98 0.98
C ILE A 417 -19.63 -8.61 0.75
N ASP A 418 -19.90 -7.37 0.36
CA ASP A 418 -21.24 -6.87 0.05
C ASP A 418 -21.83 -7.48 -1.23
N ASN A 419 -21.02 -8.23 -2.00
CA ASN A 419 -21.36 -8.79 -3.31
C ASN A 419 -21.82 -7.73 -4.34
N CYS A 420 -21.61 -6.45 -4.05
CA CYS A 420 -22.00 -5.33 -4.89
C CYS A 420 -20.78 -4.51 -5.32
N THR A 421 -19.80 -4.37 -4.42
CA THR A 421 -18.60 -3.59 -4.68
C THR A 421 -17.51 -4.48 -5.26
N GLU A 422 -17.11 -4.18 -6.49
CA GLU A 422 -16.05 -4.86 -7.20
C GLU A 422 -14.83 -3.94 -7.32
N ILE A 423 -13.63 -4.43 -7.02
CA ILE A 423 -12.38 -3.70 -7.22
C ILE A 423 -11.75 -4.16 -8.54
N THR A 424 -11.79 -3.29 -9.54
CA THR A 424 -11.20 -3.46 -10.86
C THR A 424 -9.98 -2.55 -11.00
N SER A 425 -9.23 -2.70 -12.10
CA SER A 425 -8.09 -1.81 -12.40
C SER A 425 -8.50 -0.35 -12.58
N SER A 426 -9.78 -0.09 -12.89
CA SER A 426 -10.28 1.25 -13.18
C SER A 426 -10.81 1.94 -11.92
N ASN A 427 -11.48 1.23 -11.00
CA ASN A 427 -12.07 1.83 -9.78
C ASN A 427 -11.23 1.63 -8.50
N ARG A 428 -10.01 1.08 -8.64
CA ARG A 428 -9.12 0.85 -7.50
C ARG A 428 -8.79 2.16 -6.77
N PRO A 429 -8.57 2.12 -5.45
CA PRO A 429 -8.05 3.27 -4.74
C PRO A 429 -6.71 3.71 -5.34
N LYS A 430 -6.48 5.02 -5.49
CA LYS A 430 -5.26 5.61 -6.08
C LYS A 430 -4.00 5.52 -5.20
N ASP A 431 -4.02 4.67 -4.18
CA ASP A 431 -2.90 4.47 -3.28
C ASP A 431 -1.94 3.42 -3.87
N THR A 432 -0.64 3.70 -3.80
CA THR A 432 0.44 2.87 -4.35
C THR A 432 0.40 1.43 -3.85
N ILE A 433 -0.14 1.18 -2.65
CA ILE A 433 -0.30 -0.17 -2.10
C ILE A 433 -1.20 -1.03 -3.01
N PHE A 434 -2.30 -0.46 -3.52
CA PHE A 434 -3.21 -1.21 -4.39
C PHE A 434 -2.61 -1.45 -5.78
N ASP A 435 -1.78 -0.53 -6.28
CA ASP A 435 -1.05 -0.73 -7.54
C ASP A 435 -0.12 -1.95 -7.47
N TRP A 436 0.54 -2.16 -6.32
CA TRP A 436 1.50 -3.26 -6.15
C TRP A 436 0.85 -4.62 -5.99
N PHE A 437 -0.32 -4.72 -5.33
CA PHE A 437 -0.93 -6.01 -4.99
C PHE A 437 -2.15 -6.40 -5.83
N LEU A 438 -2.87 -5.45 -6.42
CA LEU A 438 -4.10 -5.76 -7.16
C LEU A 438 -3.84 -6.65 -8.37
N ASN A 439 -2.86 -6.30 -9.21
CA ASN A 439 -2.52 -7.09 -10.40
C ASN A 439 -2.10 -8.53 -10.04
N PRO A 440 -1.17 -8.76 -9.09
CA PRO A 440 -0.88 -10.11 -8.59
C PRO A 440 -2.10 -10.88 -8.09
N LEU A 441 -3.02 -10.23 -7.37
CA LEU A 441 -4.24 -10.85 -6.86
C LEU A 441 -5.22 -11.22 -7.98
N LEU A 442 -5.38 -10.37 -9.00
CA LEU A 442 -6.19 -10.68 -10.19
C LEU A 442 -5.63 -11.88 -10.95
N ILE A 443 -4.30 -11.97 -11.09
CA ILE A 443 -3.65 -13.14 -11.71
C ILE A 443 -3.94 -14.41 -10.91
N ILE A 444 -3.87 -14.35 -9.57
CA ILE A 444 -4.20 -15.50 -8.71
C ILE A 444 -5.68 -15.88 -8.86
N LYS A 445 -6.60 -14.90 -8.91
CA LYS A 445 -8.03 -15.15 -9.18
C LYS A 445 -8.23 -15.91 -10.49
N ASP A 446 -7.59 -15.46 -11.57
CA ASP A 446 -7.73 -16.07 -12.88
C ASP A 446 -7.12 -17.49 -12.92
N GLN A 447 -6.04 -17.73 -12.18
CA GLN A 447 -5.47 -19.06 -12.00
C GLN A 447 -6.42 -19.98 -11.23
N ILE A 448 -6.97 -19.53 -10.10
CA ILE A 448 -7.97 -20.28 -9.32
C ILE A 448 -9.19 -20.64 -10.19
N LYS A 449 -9.65 -19.68 -11.01
CA LYS A 449 -10.76 -19.88 -11.94
C LYS A 449 -10.42 -20.91 -13.03
N ALA A 450 -9.21 -20.89 -13.56
CA ALA A 450 -8.74 -21.84 -14.56
C ALA A 450 -8.63 -23.27 -14.01
N GLU A 451 -8.20 -23.41 -12.75
CA GLU A 451 -8.02 -24.71 -12.07
C GLU A 451 -9.33 -25.43 -11.74
N LYS A 452 -10.47 -24.73 -11.72
CA LYS A 452 -11.81 -25.28 -11.42
C LYS A 452 -11.79 -26.21 -10.19
N LEU A 453 -11.34 -25.66 -9.06
CA LEU A 453 -11.15 -26.41 -7.82
C LEU A 453 -12.45 -27.06 -7.33
N THR A 454 -12.32 -28.30 -6.85
CA THR A 454 -13.38 -29.00 -6.10
C THR A 454 -13.46 -28.47 -4.67
N GLU A 455 -14.59 -28.67 -3.98
CA GLU A 455 -14.75 -28.21 -2.59
C GLU A 455 -13.67 -28.76 -1.63
N SER A 456 -13.22 -29.99 -1.86
CA SER A 456 -12.12 -30.61 -1.10
C SER A 456 -10.77 -29.95 -1.38
N GLU A 457 -10.52 -29.52 -2.61
CA GLU A 457 -9.28 -28.84 -3.00
C GLU A 457 -9.27 -27.39 -2.50
N GLU A 458 -10.42 -26.71 -2.50
CA GLU A 458 -10.56 -25.38 -1.89
C GLU A 458 -10.30 -25.44 -0.37
N TYR A 459 -10.85 -26.45 0.30
CA TYR A 459 -10.60 -26.69 1.73
C TYR A 459 -9.12 -26.98 2.01
N TYR A 460 -8.51 -27.85 1.20
CA TYR A 460 -7.07 -28.15 1.27
C TYR A 460 -6.24 -26.88 1.09
N LEU A 461 -6.52 -26.09 0.04
CA LEU A 461 -5.83 -24.84 -0.23
C LEU A 461 -6.01 -23.82 0.90
N GLY A 462 -7.21 -23.73 1.49
CA GLY A 462 -7.49 -22.87 2.64
C GLY A 462 -6.62 -23.20 3.86
N LYS A 463 -6.54 -24.49 4.23
CA LYS A 463 -5.67 -24.93 5.34
C LYS A 463 -4.20 -24.79 5.02
N LEU A 464 -3.80 -25.09 3.78
CA LEU A 464 -2.44 -24.92 3.31
C LEU A 464 -2.03 -23.44 3.41
N VAL A 465 -2.86 -22.50 2.95
CA VAL A 465 -2.61 -21.06 3.08
C VAL A 465 -2.51 -20.65 4.54
N LEU A 466 -3.44 -21.06 5.40
CA LEU A 466 -3.45 -20.69 6.82
C LEU A 466 -2.19 -21.15 7.56
N LEU A 467 -1.76 -22.40 7.34
CA LEU A 467 -0.67 -23.03 8.09
C LEU A 467 0.70 -22.93 7.41
N SER A 468 0.79 -22.41 6.18
CA SER A 468 2.06 -22.25 5.45
C SER A 468 3.13 -21.46 6.23
N GLY A 469 2.71 -20.60 7.17
CA GLY A 469 3.62 -19.85 8.03
C GLY A 469 4.30 -20.68 9.12
N ASP A 470 3.78 -21.87 9.44
CA ASP A 470 4.27 -22.79 10.46
C ASP A 470 4.44 -24.20 9.86
N PRO A 471 5.66 -24.54 9.37
CA PRO A 471 5.90 -25.81 8.70
C PRO A 471 5.81 -27.02 9.64
N VAL A 472 6.00 -26.83 10.95
CA VAL A 472 5.87 -27.92 11.93
C VAL A 472 4.40 -28.26 12.08
N ARG A 473 3.57 -27.24 12.28
CA ARG A 473 2.14 -27.41 12.42
C ARG A 473 1.48 -27.86 11.12
N LEU A 474 1.93 -27.38 9.97
CA LEU A 474 1.46 -27.84 8.67
C LEU A 474 1.69 -29.34 8.47
N LYS A 475 2.87 -29.86 8.86
CA LYS A 475 3.18 -31.30 8.79
C LYS A 475 2.36 -32.15 9.76
N ASN A 476 2.11 -31.62 10.95
CA ASN A 476 1.41 -32.35 12.01
C ASN A 476 -0.12 -32.23 11.93
N SER A 477 -0.65 -31.30 11.12
CA SER A 477 -2.09 -31.07 10.98
C SER A 477 -2.67 -31.85 9.81
N ASN A 478 -3.87 -32.41 9.98
CA ASN A 478 -4.62 -32.96 8.86
C ASN A 478 -5.23 -31.83 8.02
N ILE A 479 -4.58 -31.50 6.91
CA ILE A 479 -4.99 -30.45 5.96
C ILE A 479 -5.97 -30.92 4.89
N GLY A 480 -6.34 -32.20 4.89
CA GLY A 480 -7.15 -32.84 3.85
C GLY A 480 -6.29 -33.66 2.88
N SER A 481 -6.94 -34.44 2.01
CA SER A 481 -6.26 -35.21 0.98
C SER A 481 -5.65 -34.29 -0.07
N PRO A 482 -4.37 -34.46 -0.44
CA PRO A 482 -3.79 -33.69 -1.53
C PRO A 482 -4.50 -34.00 -2.86
N PRO A 483 -4.42 -33.11 -3.86
CA PRO A 483 -4.90 -33.41 -5.21
C PRO A 483 -4.22 -34.66 -5.78
N ASP A 484 -4.96 -35.45 -6.58
CA ASP A 484 -4.43 -36.69 -7.17
C ASP A 484 -3.24 -36.46 -8.13
N SER A 485 -3.15 -35.26 -8.71
CA SER A 485 -2.08 -34.88 -9.63
C SER A 485 -0.97 -34.13 -8.90
N GLU A 486 0.27 -34.63 -8.98
CA GLU A 486 1.47 -33.94 -8.48
C GLU A 486 1.61 -32.53 -9.05
N ARG A 487 1.25 -32.34 -10.33
CA ARG A 487 1.25 -31.02 -10.98
C ARG A 487 0.27 -30.07 -10.29
N LYS A 488 -0.96 -30.53 -10.05
CA LYS A 488 -2.01 -29.73 -9.42
C LYS A 488 -1.66 -29.40 -7.96
N GLN A 489 -1.08 -30.36 -7.24
CA GLN A 489 -0.55 -30.12 -5.90
C GLN A 489 0.55 -29.04 -5.92
N ALA A 490 1.50 -29.10 -6.86
CA ALA A 490 2.54 -28.09 -7.00
C ALA A 490 2.00 -26.70 -7.37
N GLU A 491 0.95 -26.64 -8.18
CA GLU A 491 0.24 -25.40 -8.54
C GLU A 491 -0.45 -24.79 -7.29
N LEU A 492 -1.18 -25.59 -6.50
CA LEU A 492 -1.78 -25.14 -5.23
C LEU A 492 -0.74 -24.66 -4.22
N ASP A 493 0.36 -25.39 -4.08
CA ASP A 493 1.49 -25.00 -3.22
C ASP A 493 2.11 -23.67 -3.68
N ALA A 494 2.21 -23.45 -5.00
CA ALA A 494 2.70 -22.18 -5.55
C ALA A 494 1.73 -21.03 -5.28
N LEU A 495 0.41 -21.26 -5.41
CA LEU A 495 -0.61 -20.27 -5.06
C LEU A 495 -0.55 -19.90 -3.58
N ALA A 496 -0.45 -20.90 -2.70
CA ALA A 496 -0.39 -20.68 -1.26
C ALA A 496 0.85 -19.85 -0.86
N ARG A 497 2.03 -20.19 -1.41
CA ARG A 497 3.26 -19.42 -1.17
C ARG A 497 3.15 -17.97 -1.68
N ARG A 498 2.58 -17.75 -2.86
CA ARG A 498 2.41 -16.40 -3.42
C ARG A 498 1.45 -15.56 -2.60
N LEU A 499 0.33 -16.14 -2.15
CA LEU A 499 -0.65 -15.44 -1.34
C LEU A 499 -0.12 -15.09 0.05
N GLN A 500 0.63 -16.01 0.67
CA GLN A 500 1.39 -15.74 1.90
C GLN A 500 2.43 -14.64 1.69
N GLY A 501 3.18 -14.64 0.59
CA GLY A 501 4.16 -13.61 0.27
C GLY A 501 3.56 -12.22 0.11
N ILE A 502 2.42 -12.12 -0.59
CA ILE A 502 1.65 -10.89 -0.75
C ILE A 502 1.16 -10.40 0.62
N THR A 503 0.51 -11.27 1.39
CA THR A 503 -0.04 -10.94 2.71
C THR A 503 1.05 -10.52 3.69
N LYS A 504 2.18 -11.22 3.69
CA LYS A 504 3.34 -10.87 4.50
C LYS A 504 3.89 -9.50 4.11
N SER A 505 3.92 -9.17 2.82
CA SER A 505 4.33 -7.84 2.35
C SER A 505 3.35 -6.75 2.81
N ILE A 506 2.05 -7.02 2.79
CA ILE A 506 1.02 -6.11 3.33
C ILE A 506 1.16 -5.97 4.86
N SER A 507 1.49 -7.05 5.58
CA SER A 507 1.62 -7.02 7.04
C SER A 507 2.76 -6.13 7.56
N ARG A 508 3.69 -5.73 6.68
CA ARG A 508 4.82 -4.86 7.00
C ARG A 508 4.46 -3.38 7.06
N TYR A 509 3.28 -2.99 6.59
CA TYR A 509 2.85 -1.60 6.69
C TYR A 509 2.42 -1.28 8.13
N PRO A 510 2.87 -0.15 8.71
CA PRO A 510 2.57 0.18 10.11
C PRO A 510 1.06 0.36 10.33
N THR A 511 0.34 0.99 9.39
CA THR A 511 -1.12 1.11 9.44
C THR A 511 -1.82 -0.24 9.50
N TYR A 512 -1.36 -1.21 8.71
CA TYR A 512 -1.91 -2.57 8.73
C TYR A 512 -1.67 -3.21 10.09
N ARG A 513 -0.44 -3.10 10.61
CA ARG A 513 -0.06 -3.68 11.90
C ARG A 513 -0.96 -3.17 13.04
N ARG A 514 -1.18 -1.87 13.14
CA ARG A 514 -2.03 -1.28 14.18
C ARG A 514 -3.46 -1.83 14.15
N ARG A 515 -4.08 -1.83 12.97
CA ARG A 515 -5.42 -2.38 12.77
C ARG A 515 -5.46 -3.88 13.06
N PHE A 516 -4.40 -4.60 12.73
CA PHE A 516 -4.27 -6.02 13.02
C PHE A 516 -4.14 -6.30 14.53
N GLU A 517 -3.39 -5.48 15.28
CA GLU A 517 -3.30 -5.58 16.75
C GLU A 517 -4.65 -5.29 17.41
N GLU A 518 -5.40 -4.30 16.92
CA GLU A 518 -6.79 -4.03 17.35
C GLU A 518 -7.72 -5.22 17.07
N LEU A 519 -7.59 -5.85 15.90
CA LEU A 519 -8.33 -7.06 15.54
C LEU A 519 -8.00 -8.22 16.47
N VAL A 520 -6.71 -8.49 16.72
CA VAL A 520 -6.25 -9.56 17.61
C VAL A 520 -6.73 -9.33 19.04
N LYS A 521 -6.73 -8.08 19.50
CA LYS A 521 -7.30 -7.71 20.80
C LYS A 521 -8.80 -7.97 20.85
N ALA A 522 -9.56 -7.50 19.85
CA ALA A 522 -11.01 -7.72 19.78
C ALA A 522 -11.38 -9.20 19.76
N LEU A 523 -10.68 -10.01 18.95
CA LEU A 523 -10.85 -11.47 18.94
C LEU A 523 -10.59 -12.07 20.33
N SER A 524 -9.54 -11.63 21.01
CA SER A 524 -9.22 -12.17 22.33
C SER A 524 -10.22 -11.78 23.40
N ASP A 525 -10.77 -10.57 23.34
CA ASP A 525 -11.70 -10.07 24.35
C ASP A 525 -13.06 -10.81 24.23
N GLU A 526 -13.57 -10.99 23.00
CA GLU A 526 -14.81 -11.74 22.74
C GLU A 526 -14.68 -13.23 23.10
N LEU A 527 -13.54 -13.84 22.80
CA LEU A 527 -13.27 -15.24 23.15
C LEU A 527 -12.96 -15.44 24.64
N GLY A 528 -12.55 -14.38 25.34
CA GLY A 528 -12.42 -14.34 26.80
C GLY A 528 -13.78 -14.35 27.49
N GLN A 529 -14.70 -13.47 27.06
CA GLN A 529 -16.03 -13.32 27.65
C GLN A 529 -16.90 -14.58 27.52
N ASN A 530 -16.75 -15.34 26.44
CA ASN A 530 -17.50 -16.59 26.24
C ASN A 530 -17.14 -17.72 27.24
N ASN A 531 -16.08 -17.56 28.04
CA ASN A 531 -15.71 -18.55 29.08
C ASN A 531 -16.21 -18.17 30.49
N ASP A 532 -16.43 -16.88 30.78
CA ASP A 532 -16.89 -16.43 32.10
C ASP A 532 -18.41 -16.57 32.28
N GLY A 533 -19.15 -16.78 31.18
CA GLY A 533 -20.56 -17.15 31.17
C GLY A 533 -20.79 -18.67 31.10
N SER A 534 -20.20 -19.44 32.01
CA SER A 534 -20.42 -20.90 32.04
C SER A 534 -21.89 -21.23 32.39
N ILE A 535 -22.64 -21.76 31.43
CA ILE A 535 -23.86 -22.51 31.71
C ILE A 535 -23.43 -23.91 32.18
N LYS A 536 -23.98 -24.30 33.35
CA LYS A 536 -23.75 -25.52 34.13
C LYS A 536 -23.55 -26.81 33.31
N PRO A 537 -22.74 -27.77 33.80
CA PRO A 537 -22.59 -29.07 33.17
C PRO A 537 -23.83 -29.92 33.46
N THR A 538 -24.56 -30.31 32.42
CA THR A 538 -25.51 -31.43 32.49
C THR A 538 -24.89 -32.64 31.81
N SER A 539 -24.71 -33.68 32.61
CA SER A 539 -24.08 -34.97 32.30
C SER A 539 -24.74 -35.74 31.15
N GLY A 540 -23.92 -36.29 30.25
CA GLY A 540 -24.28 -37.37 29.32
C GLY A 540 -23.27 -37.51 28.16
N PRO A 541 -22.75 -38.71 27.84
CA PRO A 541 -21.73 -38.88 26.80
C PRO A 541 -22.40 -38.88 25.42
N ASN A 542 -22.52 -37.70 24.80
CA ASN A 542 -22.88 -37.62 23.39
C ASN A 542 -21.63 -37.80 22.55
N THR A 543 -21.47 -39.01 21.99
CA THR A 543 -20.62 -39.27 20.82
C THR A 543 -21.01 -38.30 19.70
N ILE A 544 -20.26 -37.21 19.55
CA ILE A 544 -20.42 -36.27 18.45
C ILE A 544 -19.92 -36.96 17.18
N ALA A 545 -20.85 -37.41 16.35
CA ALA A 545 -20.58 -37.72 14.95
C ALA A 545 -19.93 -36.47 14.31
N ARG A 546 -18.77 -36.68 13.68
CA ARG A 546 -17.91 -35.66 13.06
C ARG A 546 -18.66 -34.94 11.93
N SER A 547 -19.44 -33.93 12.31
CA SER A 547 -20.16 -33.02 11.43
C SER A 547 -19.19 -32.26 10.53
N LYS A 548 -19.58 -32.01 9.27
CA LYS A 548 -18.80 -31.24 8.29
C LYS A 548 -18.34 -29.90 8.90
N SER A 549 -17.03 -29.68 8.91
CA SER A 549 -16.36 -28.48 9.42
C SER A 549 -17.05 -27.20 8.92
N ALA A 550 -17.30 -26.23 9.81
CA ALA A 550 -17.78 -24.89 9.48
C ALA A 550 -16.84 -24.15 8.49
N PHE A 551 -15.54 -24.39 8.55
CA PHE A 551 -14.55 -23.96 7.58
C PHE A 551 -14.78 -24.62 6.22
N ALA A 552 -15.09 -25.92 6.16
CA ALA A 552 -15.54 -26.53 4.91
C ALA A 552 -16.82 -25.86 4.36
N ARG A 553 -17.80 -25.58 5.23
CA ARG A 553 -19.03 -24.87 4.85
C ARG A 553 -18.79 -23.44 4.34
N LEU A 554 -17.76 -22.75 4.84
CA LEU A 554 -17.36 -21.43 4.36
C LEU A 554 -16.82 -21.46 2.91
N PHE A 555 -16.06 -22.49 2.54
CA PHE A 555 -15.62 -22.66 1.14
C PHE A 555 -16.75 -23.18 0.23
N THR A 556 -17.69 -23.95 0.79
CA THR A 556 -18.87 -24.50 0.07
C THR A 556 -19.98 -23.46 -0.20
N GLN A 557 -20.09 -22.36 0.55
CA GLN A 557 -21.28 -21.50 0.51
C GLN A 557 -21.43 -20.70 -0.82
N LYS A 558 -22.40 -21.14 -1.65
CA LYS A 558 -23.16 -20.26 -2.56
C LYS A 558 -24.06 -19.36 -1.70
N SER A 559 -23.88 -18.04 -1.83
CA SER A 559 -24.81 -16.98 -1.41
C SER A 559 -25.47 -17.12 -0.03
N PHE A 560 -24.92 -16.45 0.99
CA PHE A 560 -25.75 -15.98 2.09
C PHE A 560 -26.17 -14.54 1.80
N SER A 561 -27.43 -14.35 1.39
CA SER A 561 -28.11 -13.08 1.66
C SER A 561 -28.44 -13.05 3.14
N PHE A 562 -28.09 -11.97 3.84
CA PHE A 562 -28.60 -11.77 5.19
C PHE A 562 -29.13 -10.35 5.33
N THR A 563 -30.45 -10.28 5.37
CA THR A 563 -31.24 -9.14 5.78
C THR A 563 -30.88 -8.80 7.23
N SER A 564 -30.50 -7.55 7.49
CA SER A 564 -30.25 -7.03 8.82
C SER A 564 -31.54 -7.08 9.66
N LYS A 565 -31.65 -8.06 10.57
CA LYS A 565 -32.65 -8.03 11.63
C LYS A 565 -32.15 -7.11 12.75
N THR A 566 -32.56 -5.86 12.71
CA THR A 566 -32.69 -5.01 13.90
C THR A 566 -33.82 -5.57 14.76
N SER A 567 -33.50 -6.07 15.94
CA SER A 567 -34.49 -6.49 16.94
C SER A 567 -35.13 -5.24 17.58
N ASN A 568 -36.32 -4.86 17.11
CA ASN A 568 -37.25 -4.08 17.93
C ASN A 568 -38.21 -5.07 18.61
N HIS A 569 -38.27 -5.01 19.94
CA HIS A 569 -39.26 -5.70 20.73
C HIS A 569 -40.42 -4.75 21.04
N GLY A 570 -41.66 -5.20 20.79
CA GLY A 570 -42.80 -4.87 21.64
C GLY A 570 -44.07 -4.40 20.92
N GLY A 571 -45.06 -5.30 20.80
CA GLY A 571 -46.49 -4.98 20.92
C GLY A 571 -47.37 -5.10 19.66
N ASP A 572 -47.98 -6.28 19.49
CA ASP A 572 -49.19 -6.57 18.66
C ASP A 572 -50.45 -5.79 19.15
N PRO A 573 -51.65 -5.97 18.56
CA PRO A 573 -52.07 -5.90 17.14
C PRO A 573 -53.40 -5.12 16.97
N GLU A 574 -53.82 -4.74 15.75
CA GLU A 574 -55.26 -4.75 15.38
C GLU A 574 -55.54 -4.46 13.89
N SER A 575 -56.43 -5.30 13.32
CA SER A 575 -57.44 -5.03 12.27
C SER A 575 -56.98 -4.51 10.89
N GLN A 576 -57.60 -4.81 9.74
CA GLN A 576 -58.59 -5.78 9.24
C GLN A 576 -58.71 -5.43 7.74
N GLU A 577 -59.24 -6.35 6.93
CA GLU A 577 -59.79 -6.13 5.57
C GLU A 577 -58.86 -6.00 4.37
N VAL A 578 -59.18 -6.43 3.15
CA VAL A 578 -60.14 -7.41 2.57
C VAL A 578 -59.59 -7.67 1.15
N GLU A 579 -59.56 -8.95 0.77
CA GLU A 579 -59.85 -9.55 -0.55
C GLU A 579 -59.86 -8.65 -1.81
N ARG A 580 -59.10 -9.04 -2.86
CA ARG A 580 -59.68 -9.53 -4.13
C ARG A 580 -58.63 -9.99 -5.15
N ASP A 581 -58.87 -11.21 -5.64
CA ASP A 581 -58.37 -11.79 -6.88
C ASP A 581 -58.74 -10.95 -8.11
N VAL A 582 -57.83 -10.89 -9.09
CA VAL A 582 -58.17 -11.00 -10.52
C VAL A 582 -57.01 -11.69 -11.27
N THR A 583 -57.20 -12.97 -11.59
CA THR A 583 -56.63 -13.61 -12.78
C THR A 583 -57.32 -13.07 -14.05
N ILE A 584 -56.61 -12.99 -15.18
CA ILE A 584 -56.98 -13.64 -16.46
C ILE A 584 -55.99 -13.24 -17.59
N ALA A 585 -55.68 -14.28 -18.38
CA ALA A 585 -55.17 -14.35 -19.75
C ALA A 585 -53.68 -14.12 -20.01
#